data_AF-H1W1G6-F1
#
_entry.id   AF-H1W1G6-F1
#
_cell.length_a   1.000
_cell.length_b   1.000
_cell.length_c   1.000
_cell.angle_alpha   90.00
_cell.angle_beta   90.00
_cell.angle_gamma   90.00
#
_symmetry.space_group_name_H-M   'P 1'
#
loop_
_entity.id
_entity.type
_entity.pdbx_description
1 polymer ?
#
loop_
_entity_poly.entity_id
_entity_poly.type
_entity_poly.pdbx_seq_one_letter_code
_entity_poly.pdbx_strand_id
1 'polypeptide(L)'
;EITALIRPSSLQKPEIHDLEKRGVRIASVDLGGPEDEITKQLTGHEVVISAIVAEGIMDQIPLANAAKTAGVPRFVPCFFGTVMPARGMLWLRDK
;
A
#
# COMPACT_ATOMS: atom_id res chain seq x y z
N GLU A 1 -11.17 9.99 6.86
CA GLU A 1 -11.91 9.34 5.76
C GLU A 1 -11.03 8.23 5.16
N ILE A 2 -11.57 7.20 4.51
CA ILE A 2 -10.81 5.99 4.16
C ILE A 2 -10.90 5.70 2.66
N THR A 3 -9.74 5.64 2.01
CA THR A 3 -9.57 5.23 0.62
C THR A 3 -8.79 3.91 0.56
N ALA A 4 -9.30 2.92 -0.16
CA ALA A 4 -8.60 1.69 -0.48
C ALA A 4 -8.02 1.77 -1.90
N LEU A 5 -6.70 1.60 -2.01
CA LEU A 5 -6.02 1.49 -3.30
C LEU A 5 -6.13 0.06 -3.81
N ILE A 6 -6.79 -0.14 -4.94
CA ILE A 6 -7.08 -1.46 -5.51
C ILE A 6 -6.49 -1.55 -6.91
N ARG A 7 -5.79 -2.65 -7.20
CA ARG A 7 -5.30 -2.95 -8.55
C ARG A 7 -6.47 -2.97 -9.55
N PRO A 8 -6.33 -2.41 -10.78
CA PRO A 8 -7.42 -2.35 -11.76
C PRO A 8 -8.07 -3.71 -12.02
N SER A 9 -7.26 -4.78 -12.08
CA SER A 9 -7.74 -6.14 -12.31
C SER A 9 -8.50 -6.80 -11.15
N SER A 10 -8.62 -6.14 -9.99
CA SER A 10 -9.39 -6.65 -8.83
C SER A 10 -10.66 -5.85 -8.53
N LEU A 11 -10.96 -4.79 -9.28
CA LEU A 11 -12.10 -3.90 -8.97
C LEU A 11 -13.46 -4.62 -8.92
N GLN A 12 -13.64 -5.66 -9.74
CA GLN A 12 -14.91 -6.40 -9.85
C GLN A 12 -15.07 -7.52 -8.82
N LYS A 13 -14.13 -7.65 -7.89
CA LYS A 13 -14.20 -8.69 -6.87
C LYS A 13 -15.27 -8.35 -5.82
N PRO A 14 -16.05 -9.34 -5.35
CA PRO A 14 -17.15 -9.09 -4.41
C PRO A 14 -16.67 -8.44 -3.10
N GLU A 15 -15.45 -8.73 -2.66
CA GLU A 15 -14.85 -8.15 -1.45
C GLU A 15 -14.67 -6.63 -1.57
N ILE A 16 -14.47 -6.10 -2.78
CA ILE A 16 -14.34 -4.65 -3.03
C ILE A 16 -15.71 -3.97 -2.89
N HIS A 17 -16.76 -4.59 -3.41
CA HIS A 17 -18.12 -4.07 -3.23
C HIS A 17 -18.54 -4.05 -1.76
N ASP A 18 -18.08 -5.00 -0.96
CA ASP A 18 -18.34 -5.01 0.49
C ASP A 18 -17.59 -3.88 1.23
N LEU A 19 -16.42 -3.46 0.75
CA LEU A 19 -15.74 -2.25 1.25
C LEU A 19 -16.53 -0.98 0.91
N GLU A 20 -17.04 -0.87 -0.33
CA GLU A 20 -17.86 0.27 -0.76
C GLU A 20 -19.13 0.39 0.07
N LYS A 21 -19.84 -0.72 0.34
CA LYS A 21 -21.03 -0.75 1.22
C LYS A 21 -20.73 -0.26 2.65
N ARG A 22 -19.48 -0.38 3.10
CA ARG A 22 -19.00 0.10 4.41
C ARG A 22 -18.56 1.56 4.38
N GLY A 23 -18.71 2.25 3.25
CA GLY A 23 -18.35 3.65 3.07
C GLY A 23 -16.86 3.89 2.76
N VAL A 24 -16.12 2.86 2.34
CA VAL A 24 -14.72 3.01 1.90
C VAL A 24 -14.70 3.49 0.46
N ARG A 25 -13.95 4.55 0.16
CA ARG A 25 -13.71 5.00 -1.22
C ARG A 25 -12.74 4.05 -1.91
N ILE A 26 -13.04 3.66 -3.14
CA ILE A 26 -12.14 2.80 -3.94
C ILE A 26 -11.40 3.67 -4.94
N ALA A 27 -10.07 3.56 -4.93
CA ALA A 27 -9.21 4.18 -5.93
C ALA A 27 -8.45 3.10 -6.69
N SER A 28 -8.59 3.10 -8.01
CA SER A 28 -7.87 2.18 -8.88
C SER A 28 -6.42 2.64 -9.04
N VAL A 29 -5.46 1.82 -8.60
CA VAL A 29 -4.02 2.11 -8.68
C VAL A 29 -3.23 0.86 -9.00
N ASP A 30 -2.30 0.98 -9.96
CA ASP A 30 -1.25 -0.01 -10.18
C ASP A 30 0.06 0.50 -9.56
N LEU A 31 0.62 -0.24 -8.59
CA LEU A 31 1.88 0.12 -7.95
C LEU A 31 3.09 -0.14 -8.85
N GLY A 32 2.94 -0.95 -9.91
CA GLY A 32 3.94 -1.10 -10.98
C GLY A 32 3.84 -0.02 -12.06
N GLY A 33 2.85 0.87 -11.97
CA GLY A 33 2.65 1.99 -12.87
C GLY A 33 3.52 3.21 -12.54
N PRO A 34 3.30 4.35 -13.24
CA PRO A 34 4.03 5.58 -12.99
C PRO A 34 3.79 6.13 -11.56
N GLU A 35 4.85 6.48 -10.83
CA GLU A 35 4.74 7.02 -9.46
C GLU A 35 3.91 8.32 -9.38
N ASP A 36 3.83 9.10 -10.46
CA ASP A 36 2.99 10.30 -10.53
C ASP A 36 1.51 9.99 -10.40
N GLU A 37 1.06 8.85 -10.92
CA GLU A 37 -0.35 8.42 -10.81
C GLU A 37 -0.65 7.99 -9.37
N ILE A 38 0.28 7.28 -8.74
CA ILE A 38 0.18 6.91 -7.32
C ILE A 38 0.13 8.19 -6.47
N THR A 39 1.03 9.15 -6.73
CA THR A 39 1.13 10.43 -5.99
C THR A 39 -0.16 11.23 -6.04
N LYS A 40 -0.80 11.31 -7.22
CA LYS A 40 -2.11 11.98 -7.38
C LYS A 40 -3.17 11.39 -6.46
N GLN A 41 -3.20 10.07 -6.30
CA GLN A 41 -4.17 9.38 -5.45
C GLN A 41 -3.88 9.59 -3.96
N LEU A 42 -2.61 9.81 -3.59
CA LEU A 42 -2.20 10.03 -2.20
C LEU A 42 -2.33 11.49 -1.77
N THR A 43 -2.35 12.43 -2.71
CA THR A 43 -2.42 13.88 -2.41
C THR A 43 -3.65 14.19 -1.54
N GLY A 44 -3.42 14.94 -0.45
CA GLY A 44 -4.46 15.30 0.52
C GLY A 44 -4.76 14.24 1.59
N HIS A 45 -4.10 13.09 1.55
CA HIS A 45 -4.19 12.09 2.63
C HIS A 45 -3.15 12.34 3.72
N GLU A 46 -3.54 12.10 4.97
CA GLU A 46 -2.68 12.32 6.14
C GLU A 46 -1.84 11.08 6.50
N VAL A 47 -2.38 9.89 6.17
CA VAL A 47 -1.79 8.60 6.51
C VAL A 47 -1.90 7.66 5.32
N VAL A 48 -0.79 7.00 4.98
CA VAL A 48 -0.75 5.89 4.02
C VAL A 48 -0.30 4.65 4.75
N ILE A 49 -1.09 3.58 4.64
CA ILE A 49 -0.80 2.27 5.23
C ILE A 49 -0.61 1.29 4.08
N SER A 50 0.59 0.71 3.99
CA SER A 50 0.86 -0.39 3.07
C SER A 50 0.42 -1.70 3.71
N ALA A 51 -0.60 -2.34 3.12
CA ALA A 51 -1.13 -3.64 3.54
C ALA A 51 -0.94 -4.70 2.43
N ILE A 52 0.17 -4.62 1.70
CA ILE A 52 0.53 -5.58 0.65
C ILE A 52 0.96 -6.92 1.24
N VAL A 53 0.83 -7.99 0.45
CA VAL A 53 1.27 -9.33 0.86
C VAL A 53 2.81 -9.43 0.88
N ALA A 54 3.37 -10.31 1.71
CA ALA A 54 4.81 -10.43 1.90
C ALA A 54 5.58 -10.71 0.59
N GLU A 55 5.00 -11.48 -0.33
CA GLU A 55 5.60 -11.78 -1.64
C GLU A 55 5.74 -10.54 -2.53
N GLY A 56 4.91 -9.51 -2.31
CA GLY A 56 4.92 -8.25 -3.04
C GLY A 56 5.63 -7.12 -2.30
N ILE A 57 6.40 -7.39 -1.23
CA ILE A 57 6.85 -6.35 -0.30
C ILE A 57 7.67 -5.23 -0.94
N MET A 58 8.30 -5.48 -2.10
CA MET A 58 9.04 -4.47 -2.86
C MET A 58 8.12 -3.43 -3.53
N ASP A 59 6.85 -3.77 -3.78
CA ASP A 59 5.87 -2.86 -4.37
C ASP A 59 5.50 -1.70 -3.43
N GLN A 60 5.88 -1.76 -2.15
CA GLN A 60 5.71 -0.60 -1.26
C GLN A 60 6.74 0.51 -1.49
N ILE A 61 7.83 0.25 -2.22
CA ILE A 61 8.84 1.28 -2.53
C ILE A 61 8.23 2.42 -3.35
N PRO A 62 7.61 2.18 -4.52
CA PRO A 62 6.96 3.26 -5.28
C PRO A 62 5.82 3.91 -4.49
N LEU A 63 5.10 3.16 -3.65
CA LEU A 63 4.09 3.71 -2.74
C LEU A 63 4.70 4.67 -1.71
N ALA A 64 5.84 4.32 -1.11
CA ALA A 64 6.54 5.16 -0.14
C ALA A 64 7.11 6.43 -0.79
N ASN A 65 7.68 6.30 -2.00
CA ASN A 65 8.16 7.44 -2.79
C ASN A 65 6.99 8.41 -3.10
N ALA A 66 5.89 7.88 -3.62
CA ALA A 66 4.69 8.65 -3.92
C ALA A 66 4.10 9.33 -2.67
N ALA A 67 4.06 8.63 -1.54
CA ALA A 67 3.58 9.19 -0.26
C ALA A 67 4.45 10.38 0.18
N LYS A 68 5.78 10.25 0.05
CA LYS A 68 6.72 11.34 0.33
C LYS A 68 6.49 12.53 -0.61
N THR A 69 6.35 12.28 -1.91
CA THR A 69 6.13 13.33 -2.91
C THR A 69 4.78 14.03 -2.72
N ALA A 70 3.73 13.30 -2.35
CA ALA A 70 2.41 13.84 -2.04
C ALA A 70 2.35 14.62 -0.71
N GLY A 71 3.44 14.63 0.06
CA GLY A 71 3.51 15.33 1.34
C GLY A 71 2.75 14.64 2.47
N VAL A 72 2.56 13.31 2.39
CA VAL A 72 1.85 12.54 3.42
C VAL A 72 2.63 12.58 4.75
N PRO A 73 2.04 13.07 5.85
CA PRO A 73 2.68 13.15 7.16
C PRO A 73 3.08 11.80 7.78
N ARG A 74 2.34 10.72 7.50
CA ARG A 74 2.61 9.39 8.05
C ARG A 74 2.55 8.29 7.00
N PHE A 75 3.65 7.56 6.87
CA PHE A 75 3.70 6.30 6.14
C PHE A 75 3.89 5.13 7.10
N VAL A 76 3.01 4.13 7.02
CA VAL A 76 3.12 2.87 7.75
C VAL A 76 3.46 1.76 6.75
N PRO A 77 4.71 1.26 6.73
CA PRO A 77 5.10 0.20 5.80
C PRO A 77 4.42 -1.13 6.15
N CYS A 78 4.34 -2.03 5.16
CA CYS A 78 3.89 -3.39 5.42
C CYS A 78 5.01 -4.14 6.15
N PHE A 79 4.86 -4.23 7.47
CA PHE A 79 5.71 -5.06 8.32
C PHE A 79 4.95 -5.50 9.57
N PHE A 80 3.71 -5.97 9.40
CA PHE A 80 2.84 -6.48 10.46
C PHE A 80 3.23 -7.91 10.91
N GLY A 81 4.53 -8.18 10.94
CA GLY A 81 5.11 -9.46 11.34
C GLY A 81 5.81 -9.38 12.70
N THR A 82 6.55 -10.43 13.04
CA THR A 82 7.41 -10.43 14.23
C THR A 82 8.55 -9.42 14.08
N VAL A 83 9.07 -8.95 15.22
CA VAL A 83 10.29 -8.12 15.22
C VAL A 83 11.40 -8.89 14.52
N MET A 84 11.98 -8.27 13.49
CA MET A 84 13.01 -8.90 12.68
C MET A 84 14.22 -9.29 13.55
N PRO A 85 14.57 -10.59 13.69
CA PRO A 85 15.70 -10.99 14.52
C PRO A 85 17.02 -10.57 13.87
N ALA A 86 18.12 -10.68 14.60
CA ALA A 86 19.45 -10.37 14.09
C ALA A 86 19.78 -11.14 12.79
N ARG A 87 20.72 -10.61 12.00
CA ARG A 87 21.16 -11.23 10.75
C ARG A 87 21.63 -12.67 10.99
N GLY A 88 21.27 -13.59 10.10
CA GLY A 88 21.59 -15.02 10.23
C GLY A 88 20.55 -15.85 11.00
N MET A 89 19.51 -15.22 11.57
CA MET A 89 18.48 -15.93 12.36
C MET A 89 17.15 -16.14 11.61
N LEU A 90 16.88 -15.35 10.57
CA LEU A 90 15.66 -15.46 9.77
C LEU A 90 16.00 -15.46 8.29
N TRP A 91 15.76 -16.59 7.65
CA TRP A 91 16.01 -16.78 6.22
C TRP A 91 15.41 -15.67 5.35
N LEU A 92 14.19 -15.21 5.64
CA LEU A 92 13.52 -14.15 4.88
C LEU A 92 14.23 -12.79 4.95
N ARG A 93 14.98 -12.51 6.03
CA ARG A 93 15.80 -11.29 6.17
C ARG A 93 17.09 -11.36 5.34
N ASP A 94 17.67 -12.56 5.29
CA ASP A 94 18.99 -12.80 4.72
C ASP A 94 18.95 -13.07 3.21
N LYS A 95 17.75 -13.30 2.68
CA LYS A 95 17.47 -13.36 1.24
C LYS A 95 17.45 -11.97 0.63
#